data_AF-A0A6J7VSY1-F1
#
_entry.id   AF-A0A6J7VSY1-F1
#
_cell.length_a   1.000
_cell.length_b   1.000
_cell.length_c   1.000
_cell.angle_alpha   90.00
_cell.angle_beta   90.00
_cell.angle_gamma   90.00
#
_symmetry.space_group_name_H-M   'P 1'
#
loop_
_entity.id
_entity.type
_entity.pdbx_description
1 polymer ?
#
loop_
_entity_poly.entity_id
_entity_poly.type
_entity_poly.pdbx_seq_one_letter_code
_entity_poly.pdbx_strand_id
1 'polypeptide(L)'
;MARRRQLSFTRRRTSGRALALSAILFFLALTLAPPFKHYFTQRAQISALNAQLVSDNKALDAARKELLLWQDPQYVKSQARERLHFVLPGERQYIVTEGSTTTDAVPVTKVASALVDGQPWYARLIASISESGNK
;
A
#
# COMPACT_ATOMS: atom_id res chain seq x y z
N MET A 1 -12.65 -8.86 -79.36
CA MET A 1 -12.27 -7.43 -79.24
C MET A 1 -12.66 -6.93 -77.85
N ALA A 2 -11.70 -6.66 -76.97
CA ALA A 2 -11.95 -6.28 -75.57
C ALA A 2 -12.05 -4.75 -75.42
N ARG A 3 -13.18 -4.25 -74.92
CA ARG A 3 -13.44 -2.82 -74.68
C ARG A 3 -12.69 -2.38 -73.42
N ARG A 4 -11.58 -1.67 -73.58
CA ARG A 4 -10.81 -1.07 -72.49
C ARG A 4 -11.66 0.04 -71.84
N ARG A 5 -12.19 -0.21 -70.65
CA ARG A 5 -12.90 0.78 -69.83
C ARG A 5 -11.89 1.86 -69.39
N GLN A 6 -11.93 3.02 -70.04
CA GLN A 6 -11.14 4.18 -69.64
C GLN A 6 -11.80 4.84 -68.43
N LEU A 7 -11.17 4.73 -67.26
CA LEU A 7 -11.50 5.54 -66.09
C LEU A 7 -11.00 6.95 -66.35
N SER A 8 -11.90 7.82 -66.79
CA SER A 8 -11.64 9.25 -66.92
C SER A 8 -11.56 9.85 -65.52
N PHE A 9 -10.33 9.98 -65.01
CA PHE A 9 -10.06 10.87 -63.89
C PHE A 9 -10.29 12.30 -64.39
N THR A 10 -11.49 12.83 -64.14
CA THR A 10 -11.81 14.25 -64.31
C THR A 10 -10.74 15.06 -63.57
N ARG A 11 -9.87 15.69 -64.35
CA ARG A 11 -8.90 16.69 -63.90
C ARG A 11 -9.70 17.90 -63.43
N ARG A 12 -10.23 17.84 -62.20
CA ARG A 12 -10.81 19.00 -61.54
C ARG A 12 -9.71 20.05 -61.53
N ARG A 13 -9.93 21.17 -62.23
CA ARG A 13 -9.18 22.40 -62.00
C ARG A 13 -9.40 22.74 -60.54
N THR A 14 -8.49 22.28 -59.67
CA THR A 14 -8.45 22.63 -58.28
C THR A 14 -8.12 24.11 -58.25
N SER A 15 -9.17 24.94 -58.26
CA SER A 15 -9.06 26.36 -57.98
C SER A 15 -8.21 26.47 -56.72
N GLY A 16 -7.14 27.27 -56.70
CA GLY A 16 -6.22 27.35 -55.55
C GLY A 16 -6.94 27.54 -54.20
N ARG A 17 -8.15 28.10 -54.24
CA ARG A 17 -9.11 28.16 -53.13
C ARG A 17 -9.46 26.80 -52.51
N ALA A 18 -9.72 25.75 -53.30
CA ALA A 18 -10.02 24.41 -52.78
C ALA A 18 -8.80 23.77 -52.09
N LEU A 19 -7.60 23.98 -52.65
CA LEU A 19 -6.35 23.57 -52.00
C LEU A 19 -6.11 24.34 -50.70
N ALA A 20 -6.34 25.65 -50.70
CA ALA A 20 -6.24 26.49 -49.51
C ALA A 20 -7.24 26.07 -48.43
N LEU A 21 -8.51 25.79 -48.78
CA LEU A 21 -9.51 25.29 -47.84
C LEU A 21 -9.11 23.95 -47.24
N SER A 22 -8.59 23.01 -48.05
CA SER A 22 -8.09 21.73 -47.54
C SER A 22 -6.90 21.91 -46.60
N ALA A 23 -5.98 22.81 -46.92
CA ALA A 23 -4.83 23.11 -46.05
C ALA A 23 -5.30 23.71 -44.72
N ILE A 24 -6.25 24.65 -44.75
CA ILE A 24 -6.82 25.25 -43.53
C ILE A 24 -7.50 24.18 -42.66
N LEU A 25 -8.33 23.31 -43.24
CA LEU A 25 -8.96 22.22 -42.49
C LEU A 25 -7.94 21.23 -41.91
N PHE A 26 -6.87 20.95 -42.66
CA PHE A 26 -5.79 20.08 -42.20
C PHE A 26 -5.02 20.69 -41.02
N PHE A 27 -4.66 21.97 -41.11
CA PHE A 27 -4.05 22.69 -39.99
C PHE A 27 -5.00 22.77 -38.79
N LEU A 28 -6.28 23.06 -39.00
CA LEU A 28 -7.28 23.09 -37.94
C LEU A 28 -7.39 21.74 -37.23
N ALA A 29 -7.40 20.63 -37.98
CA ALA A 29 -7.40 19.29 -37.42
C ALA A 29 -6.12 18.97 -36.64
N LEU A 30 -4.94 19.36 -37.14
CA LEU A 30 -3.66 19.21 -36.44
C LEU A 30 -3.59 20.05 -35.15
N THR A 31 -4.14 21.26 -35.16
CA THR A 31 -4.18 22.15 -33.99
C THR A 31 -5.20 21.70 -32.95
N LEU A 32 -6.33 21.12 -33.38
CA LEU A 32 -7.36 20.60 -32.48
C LEU A 32 -7.08 19.16 -32.00
N ALA A 33 -6.22 18.40 -32.66
CA ALA A 33 -5.89 17.03 -32.22
C ALA A 33 -5.26 16.96 -30.81
N PRO A 34 -4.32 17.84 -30.40
CA PRO A 34 -3.80 17.86 -29.03
C PRO A 34 -4.87 18.14 -27.94
N PRO A 35 -5.72 19.18 -28.01
CA PRO A 35 -6.60 19.56 -26.90
C PRO A 35 -7.67 18.51 -26.56
N PHE A 36 -8.14 17.70 -27.51
CA PHE A 36 -9.12 16.63 -27.20
C PHE A 36 -8.60 15.59 -26.22
N LYS A 37 -7.28 15.33 -26.22
CA LYS A 37 -6.66 14.35 -25.31
C LYS A 37 -6.63 14.82 -23.86
N HIS A 38 -6.46 16.13 -23.63
CA HIS A 38 -6.26 16.69 -22.28
C HIS A 38 -7.56 16.80 -21.46
N TYR A 39 -8.72 16.91 -22.11
CA TYR A 39 -9.99 17.09 -21.41
C TYR A 39 -10.44 15.84 -20.64
N PHE A 40 -10.15 14.66 -21.16
CA PHE A 40 -10.53 13.39 -20.52
C PHE A 40 -9.54 12.94 -19.44
N THR A 41 -8.24 13.25 -19.57
CA THR A 41 -7.23 12.89 -18.57
C THR A 41 -7.34 13.74 -17.30
N GLN A 42 -7.76 15.01 -17.42
CA GLN A 42 -7.93 15.89 -16.26
C GLN A 42 -9.06 15.44 -15.34
N ARG A 43 -10.17 14.91 -15.87
CA ARG A 43 -11.29 14.46 -15.03
C ARG A 43 -10.94 13.23 -14.18
N ALA A 44 -10.20 12.27 -14.74
CA ALA A 44 -9.73 11.11 -13.99
C ALA A 44 -8.72 11.49 -12.90
N GLN A 45 -7.84 12.46 -13.19
CA GLN A 45 -6.88 12.99 -12.21
C GLN A 45 -7.59 13.69 -11.05
N ILE A 46 -8.62 14.50 -11.32
CA ILE A 46 -9.40 15.20 -10.27
C ILE A 46 -10.14 14.18 -9.38
N SER A 47 -10.76 13.14 -9.96
CA SER A 47 -11.44 12.12 -9.15
C SER A 47 -10.47 11.32 -8.28
N ALA A 48 -9.29 10.97 -8.81
CA ALA A 48 -8.27 10.25 -8.05
C ALA A 48 -7.72 11.12 -6.90
N LEU A 49 -7.45 12.40 -7.17
CA LEU A 49 -6.92 13.32 -6.17
C LEU A 49 -7.94 13.60 -5.06
N ASN A 50 -9.22 13.75 -5.38
CA ASN A 50 -10.29 13.90 -4.39
C ASN A 50 -10.46 12.64 -3.53
N ALA A 51 -10.37 11.44 -4.13
CA ALA A 51 -10.43 10.18 -3.38
C ALA A 51 -9.27 10.07 -2.38
N GLN A 52 -8.07 10.51 -2.78
CA GLN A 52 -6.90 10.54 -1.91
C GLN A 52 -7.06 11.55 -0.75
N LEU A 53 -7.59 12.74 -1.01
CA LEU A 53 -7.89 13.70 0.05
C LEU A 53 -8.89 13.16 1.09
N VAL A 54 -9.90 12.40 0.64
CA VAL A 54 -10.87 11.79 1.56
C VAL A 54 -10.21 10.69 2.41
N SER A 55 -9.36 9.84 1.83
CA SER A 55 -8.66 8.81 2.59
C SER A 55 -7.70 9.41 3.62
N ASP A 56 -6.97 10.46 3.24
CA ASP A 56 -5.97 11.09 4.09
C ASP A 56 -6.63 11.81 5.27
N ASN A 57 -7.73 12.53 5.03
CA ASN A 57 -8.51 13.15 6.10
C ASN A 57 -9.09 12.10 7.07
N LYS A 58 -9.58 10.96 6.56
CA LYS A 58 -10.08 9.89 7.41
C LYS A 58 -8.99 9.28 8.29
N ALA A 59 -7.79 9.10 7.74
CA ALA A 59 -6.63 8.62 8.49
C ALA A 59 -6.21 9.62 9.59
N LEU A 60 -6.18 10.91 9.26
CA LEU A 60 -5.90 11.97 10.23
C LEU A 60 -6.93 12.02 11.36
N ASP A 61 -8.22 11.88 11.06
CA ASP A 61 -9.26 11.87 12.08
C ASP A 61 -9.19 10.63 12.97
N ALA A 62 -8.86 9.46 12.41
CA ALA A 62 -8.62 8.26 13.19
C ALA A 62 -7.42 8.43 14.14
N ALA A 63 -6.29 8.93 13.62
CA ALA A 63 -5.09 9.19 14.40
C ALA A 63 -5.34 10.24 15.50
N ARG A 64 -6.12 11.30 15.21
CA ARG A 64 -6.51 12.31 16.19
C ARG A 64 -7.37 11.72 17.32
N LYS A 65 -8.33 10.85 16.99
CA LYS A 65 -9.15 10.15 18.00
C LYS A 65 -8.30 9.27 18.89
N GLU A 66 -7.38 8.51 18.30
CA GLU A 66 -6.45 7.67 19.03
C GLU A 66 -5.58 8.53 19.97
N LEU A 67 -5.00 9.62 19.48
CA LEU A 67 -4.18 10.53 20.30
C LEU A 67 -4.95 11.15 21.48
N LEU A 68 -6.26 11.39 21.34
CA LEU A 68 -7.09 11.81 22.47
C LEU A 68 -7.27 10.71 23.52
N LEU A 69 -7.38 9.45 23.10
CA LEU A 69 -7.43 8.31 24.02
C LEU A 69 -6.09 8.15 24.77
N TRP A 70 -4.96 8.26 24.07
CA TRP A 70 -3.63 8.19 24.69
C TRP A 70 -3.31 9.37 25.63
N GLN A 71 -4.01 10.50 25.50
CA GLN A 71 -3.90 11.62 26.45
C GLN A 71 -4.63 11.37 27.77
N ASP A 72 -5.58 10.42 27.82
CA ASP A 72 -6.26 10.08 29.06
C ASP A 72 -5.33 9.24 29.96
N PRO A 73 -4.91 9.76 31.13
CA PRO A 73 -4.03 9.03 32.03
C PRO A 73 -4.64 7.73 32.57
N GLN A 74 -5.97 7.59 32.59
CA GLN A 74 -6.62 6.34 32.99
C GLN A 74 -6.50 5.27 31.91
N TYR A 75 -6.65 5.67 30.64
CA TYR A 75 -6.48 4.77 29.49
C TYR A 75 -5.03 4.27 29.39
N VAL A 76 -4.05 5.14 29.63
CA VAL A 76 -2.64 4.74 29.65
C VAL A 76 -2.34 3.74 30.79
N LYS A 77 -2.91 3.98 31.98
CA LYS A 77 -2.75 3.06 33.13
C LYS A 77 -3.37 1.69 32.86
N SER A 78 -4.56 1.63 32.27
CA SER A 78 -5.21 0.34 31.93
C SER A 78 -4.42 -0.41 30.86
N GLN A 79 -3.98 0.28 29.80
CA GLN A 79 -3.16 -0.32 28.74
C GLN A 79 -1.80 -0.82 29.26
N ALA A 80 -1.14 -0.06 30.14
CA ALA A 80 0.11 -0.48 30.77
C ALA A 80 -0.09 -1.69 31.68
N ARG A 81 -1.21 -1.78 32.39
CA ARG A 81 -1.53 -2.94 33.23
C ARG A 81 -1.85 -4.19 32.40
N GLU A 82 -2.63 -4.05 31.33
CA GLU A 82 -3.00 -5.16 30.45
C GLU A 82 -1.81 -5.71 29.66
N ARG A 83 -0.99 -4.83 29.06
CA ARG A 83 0.07 -5.25 28.15
C ARG A 83 1.43 -5.43 28.79
N LEU A 84 1.76 -4.60 29.79
CA LEU A 84 3.08 -4.57 30.40
C LEU A 84 3.06 -5.11 31.83
N HIS A 85 1.90 -5.56 32.33
CA HIS A 85 1.70 -5.99 33.70
C HIS A 85 2.21 -4.95 34.72
N PHE A 86 2.12 -3.67 34.37
CA PHE A 86 2.63 -2.58 35.19
C PHE A 86 1.72 -2.36 36.41
N VAL A 87 2.34 -2.19 37.57
CA VAL A 87 1.64 -1.95 38.85
C VAL A 87 2.11 -0.61 39.41
N LEU A 88 1.19 0.16 40.01
CA LEU A 88 1.59 1.40 40.67
C LEU A 88 2.33 1.08 41.98
N PRO A 89 3.31 1.90 42.40
CA PRO A 89 3.98 1.70 43.68
C PRO A 89 2.96 1.70 44.82
N GLY A 90 2.86 0.58 45.55
CA GLY A 90 1.90 0.34 46.63
C GLY A 90 0.78 -0.68 46.32
N GLU A 91 0.62 -1.11 45.06
CA GLU A 91 -0.34 -2.15 44.67
C GLU A 91 0.29 -3.56 44.68
N ARG A 92 -0.41 -4.57 45.23
CA ARG A 92 0.05 -5.97 45.24
C ARG A 92 -0.46 -6.71 44.01
N GLN A 93 0.43 -7.12 43.13
CA GLN A 93 0.12 -7.95 41.96
C GLN A 93 0.01 -9.42 42.38
N TYR A 94 -1.16 -10.02 42.17
CA TYR A 94 -1.36 -11.47 42.33
C TYR A 94 -1.23 -12.13 40.97
N ILE A 95 -0.14 -12.85 40.74
CA ILE A 95 -0.03 -13.77 39.61
C ILE A 95 -0.66 -15.07 40.09
N VAL A 96 -1.83 -15.40 39.53
CA VAL A 96 -2.51 -16.67 39.81
C VAL A 96 -1.75 -17.75 39.05
N THR A 97 -0.77 -18.36 39.70
CA THR A 97 -0.17 -19.61 39.24
C THR A 97 -1.13 -20.72 39.64
N GLU A 98 -2.08 -21.03 38.77
CA GLU A 98 -2.84 -22.28 38.86
C GLU A 98 -1.81 -23.42 38.89
N GLY A 99 -1.74 -24.09 40.03
CA GLY A 99 -0.81 -25.19 40.28
C GLY A 99 -1.16 -26.39 39.43
N SER A 100 -0.69 -26.41 38.19
CA SER A 100 -0.50 -27.63 37.42
C SER A 100 0.47 -27.33 36.28
N THR A 101 1.68 -27.84 36.40
CA THR A 101 2.53 -28.35 35.31
C THR A 101 2.04 -28.05 33.89
N THR A 102 2.12 -26.80 33.48
CA THR A 102 2.20 -26.42 32.08
C THR A 102 3.19 -25.28 32.10
N THR A 103 4.46 -25.65 32.21
CA THR A 103 5.50 -24.89 31.55
C THR A 103 4.99 -24.73 30.13
N ASP A 104 4.47 -23.54 29.80
CA ASP A 104 4.29 -23.14 28.41
C ASP A 104 5.63 -23.46 27.76
N ALA A 105 5.64 -24.55 27.00
CA ALA A 105 6.83 -25.02 26.35
C ALA A 105 7.14 -23.96 25.31
N VAL A 106 7.97 -23.00 25.72
CA VAL A 106 8.74 -22.18 24.79
C VAL A 106 9.23 -23.18 23.76
N PRO A 107 8.92 -23.01 22.47
CA PRO A 107 9.31 -23.97 21.44
C PRO A 107 10.84 -23.94 21.32
N VAL A 108 11.51 -24.65 22.21
CA VAL A 108 12.94 -24.86 22.21
C VAL A 108 13.21 -25.89 21.14
N THR A 109 14.20 -25.59 20.31
CA THR A 109 14.58 -26.48 19.21
C THR A 109 15.22 -27.75 19.79
N LYS A 110 15.09 -28.89 19.10
CA LYS A 110 15.48 -30.20 19.66
C LYS A 110 16.98 -30.27 19.98
N VAL A 111 17.80 -29.59 19.19
CA VAL A 111 19.24 -29.47 19.40
C VAL A 111 19.52 -28.64 20.65
N ALA A 112 18.81 -27.52 20.87
CA ALA A 112 18.98 -26.70 22.07
C ALA A 112 18.61 -27.47 23.36
N SER A 113 17.63 -28.37 23.30
CA SER A 113 17.24 -29.25 24.42
C SER A 113 18.17 -30.44 24.66
N ALA A 114 19.00 -30.80 23.69
CA ALA A 114 19.97 -31.89 23.83
C ALA A 114 21.28 -31.45 24.52
N LEU A 115 21.45 -30.16 24.79
CA LEU A 115 22.59 -29.63 25.54
C LEU A 115 22.44 -29.96 27.04
N VAL A 116 23.53 -30.39 27.67
CA VAL A 116 23.62 -30.62 29.12
C VAL A 116 23.18 -29.37 29.90
N ASP A 117 22.43 -29.57 30.99
CA ASP A 117 22.02 -28.49 31.86
C ASP A 117 23.23 -27.81 32.52
N GLY A 118 23.24 -26.47 32.52
CA GLY A 118 24.37 -25.64 32.96
C GLY A 118 25.16 -24.96 31.84
N GLN A 119 24.81 -25.21 30.57
CA GLN A 119 25.39 -24.45 29.45
C GLN A 119 24.94 -22.98 29.47
N PRO A 120 25.84 -22.03 29.13
CA PRO A 120 25.49 -20.62 29.02
C PRO A 120 24.38 -20.38 27.98
N TRP A 121 23.57 -19.34 28.20
CA TRP A 121 22.42 -19.01 27.34
C TRP A 121 22.81 -18.77 25.87
N TYR A 122 24.02 -18.25 25.61
CA TYR A 122 24.51 -18.02 24.25
C TYR A 122 24.72 -19.32 23.46
N ALA A 123 25.15 -20.40 24.13
CA ALA A 123 25.39 -21.69 23.49
C ALA A 123 24.06 -22.32 23.02
N ARG A 124 23.01 -22.19 23.84
CA ARG A 124 21.65 -22.61 23.48
C ARG A 124 21.10 -21.80 22.30
N LEU A 125 21.38 -20.50 22.24
CA LEU A 125 20.95 -19.63 21.15
C LEU A 125 21.61 -20.00 19.82
N ILE A 126 22.94 -20.19 19.81
CA ILE A 126 23.67 -20.60 18.59
C ILE A 126 23.18 -21.97 18.09
N ALA A 127 22.92 -22.92 18.99
CA ALA A 127 22.37 -24.23 18.65
C ALA A 127 20.97 -24.15 18.01
N SER A 128 20.13 -23.20 18.44
CA SER A 128 18.81 -23.00 17.86
C SER A 128 18.86 -22.44 16.43
N ILE A 129 19.82 -21.52 16.18
CA ILE A 129 20.02 -20.92 14.86
C ILE A 129 20.60 -21.97 13.89
N SER A 130 21.57 -22.78 14.33
CA SER A 130 22.14 -23.83 13.46
C SER A 130 21.12 -24.91 13.09
N GLU A 131 20.20 -25.25 14.00
CA GLU A 131 19.09 -26.16 13.68
C GLU A 131 18.10 -25.54 12.69
N SER A 132 17.84 -24.24 12.77
CA SER A 132 16.94 -23.54 11.84
C SER A 132 17.50 -23.45 10.41
N GLY A 133 18.83 -23.38 10.26
CA GLY A 133 19.50 -23.30 8.97
C GLY A 133 19.77 -24.64 8.29
N ASN A 134 19.54 -25.76 9.00
CA ASN A 134 19.72 -27.12 8.47
C ASN A 134 18.39 -27.79 8.07
N LYS A 135 17.35 -26.97 7.80
CA LYS A 135 16.06 -27.39 7.25
C LYS A 135 15.88 -26.89 5.82
#